data_AF-A0A2P5HE48-F1
#
_entry.id   AF-A0A2P5HE48-F1
#
_cell.length_a   1.000
_cell.length_b   1.000
_cell.length_c   1.000
_cell.angle_alpha   90.00
_cell.angle_beta   90.00
_cell.angle_gamma   90.00
#
_symmetry.space_group_name_H-M   'P 1'
#
loop_
_entity.id
_entity.type
_entity.pdbx_description
1 polymer ?
#
loop_
_entity_poly.entity_id
_entity_poly.type
_entity_poly.pdbx_seq_one_letter_code
_entity_poly.pdbx_strand_id
1 'polypeptide(L)'
;MIQKFVARLYSTTKEFDMKFALLALLADAAFAAGGPKGLTYVMYYDQYHNLSLPLPSLVTEVTHAVVAFATPETFLDATNTSIWQPFEAIDSVKRRFSPNVKVCLSIGGWGSNIGFEKGVLPANQGTYATNVASVLQRLNFDCVDIDWEYPGGGGADYKLGNAASTPEEQIKNYPSFLEGIKKAIGGKELSVAVPGLDADMGAFTPATCQAIAPFVDFVNVMSYDLMNRRSNTTQHHASVTGSKKSMEAYIKNGIPAAKLNLGFPFYAKWFTLQAGTKCINPIGCAVGSFENANGSDNGMSGVFTFENFNLKKPPSAMAASVDGKCGIVDGKDLKCPEGTCCSSSMY
;
A
#
# COMPACT_ATOMS: atom_id res chain seq x y z
N MET A 1 -8.95 -22.78 -8.48
CA MET A 1 -9.63 -23.81 -7.66
C MET A 1 -10.96 -23.30 -7.04
N ILE A 2 -11.11 -22.00 -6.76
CA ILE A 2 -12.34 -21.37 -6.22
C ILE A 2 -13.48 -21.26 -7.26
N GLN A 3 -13.18 -21.09 -8.55
CA GLN A 3 -14.19 -21.00 -9.61
C GLN A 3 -15.04 -22.27 -9.79
N LYS A 4 -14.56 -23.45 -9.39
CA LYS A 4 -15.32 -24.70 -9.50
C LYS A 4 -16.27 -24.93 -8.30
N PHE A 5 -16.12 -24.19 -7.21
CA PHE A 5 -16.97 -24.33 -6.03
C PHE A 5 -18.28 -23.54 -6.17
N VAL A 6 -18.22 -22.35 -6.79
CA VAL A 6 -19.38 -21.49 -7.00
C VAL A 6 -20.36 -22.06 -8.04
N ALA A 7 -19.85 -22.72 -9.09
CA ALA A 7 -20.69 -23.31 -10.15
C ALA A 7 -21.59 -24.47 -9.67
N ARG A 8 -21.26 -25.12 -8.55
CA ARG A 8 -22.00 -26.31 -8.07
C ARG A 8 -23.21 -25.97 -7.20
N LEU A 9 -23.27 -24.76 -6.65
CA LEU A 9 -24.40 -24.27 -5.85
C LEU A 9 -25.60 -23.81 -6.70
N TYR A 10 -25.42 -23.59 -8.00
CA TYR A 10 -26.47 -23.05 -8.89
C TYR A 10 -27.30 -24.11 -9.63
N SER A 11 -26.99 -25.41 -9.50
CA SER A 11 -27.71 -26.45 -10.26
C SER A 11 -28.94 -27.07 -9.56
N THR A 12 -29.22 -26.67 -8.33
CA THR A 12 -30.27 -27.31 -7.50
C THR A 12 -31.28 -26.32 -6.96
N THR A 13 -32.10 -25.74 -7.83
CA THR A 13 -33.49 -25.32 -7.51
C THR A 13 -34.20 -24.91 -8.80
N LYS A 14 -35.06 -25.78 -9.33
CA LYS A 14 -36.12 -25.42 -10.28
C LYS A 14 -37.42 -25.39 -9.50
N GLU A 15 -38.03 -24.21 -9.34
CA GLU A 15 -39.48 -24.02 -9.45
C GLU A 15 -39.85 -22.52 -9.39
N PHE A 16 -40.46 -22.07 -10.49
CA PHE A 16 -41.40 -20.96 -10.72
C PHE A 16 -41.52 -19.78 -9.73
N ASP A 17 -41.26 -18.55 -10.22
CA ASP A 17 -42.22 -17.45 -10.07
C ASP A 17 -42.04 -16.33 -11.14
N MET A 18 -43.10 -15.99 -11.86
CA MET A 18 -43.08 -15.06 -13.02
C MET A 18 -42.88 -13.59 -12.61
N LYS A 19 -42.94 -13.28 -11.31
CA LYS A 19 -42.61 -11.95 -10.75
C LYS A 19 -41.11 -11.67 -10.66
N PHE A 20 -40.25 -12.70 -10.77
CA PHE A 20 -38.79 -12.54 -10.81
C PHE A 20 -38.26 -12.09 -12.18
N ALA A 21 -38.99 -12.33 -13.27
CA ALA A 21 -38.54 -11.96 -14.61
C ALA A 21 -38.44 -10.43 -14.81
N LEU A 22 -39.30 -9.66 -14.14
CA LEU A 22 -39.27 -8.19 -14.20
C LEU A 22 -38.15 -7.59 -13.32
N LEU A 23 -37.81 -8.24 -12.20
CA LEU A 23 -36.65 -7.87 -11.38
C LEU A 23 -35.33 -8.27 -12.06
N ALA A 24 -35.31 -9.39 -12.79
CA ALA A 24 -34.14 -9.84 -13.55
C ALA A 24 -33.81 -8.88 -14.71
N LEU A 25 -34.82 -8.35 -15.41
CA LEU A 25 -34.62 -7.35 -16.47
C LEU A 25 -34.12 -6.00 -15.96
N LEU A 26 -34.45 -5.62 -14.72
CA LEU A 26 -33.89 -4.43 -14.06
C LEU A 26 -32.47 -4.68 -13.50
N ALA A 27 -32.16 -5.92 -13.10
CA ALA A 27 -30.83 -6.32 -12.68
C ALA A 27 -29.85 -6.41 -13.87
N ASP A 28 -30.31 -6.85 -15.05
CA ASP A 28 -29.49 -6.89 -16.27
C ASP A 28 -29.13 -5.48 -16.77
N ALA A 29 -30.01 -4.49 -16.60
CA ALA A 29 -29.70 -3.10 -16.91
C ALA A 29 -28.69 -2.47 -15.92
N ALA A 30 -28.63 -2.98 -14.67
CA ALA A 30 -27.63 -2.57 -13.68
C ALA A 30 -26.28 -3.31 -13.85
N PHE A 31 -26.29 -4.55 -14.36
CA PHE A 31 -25.08 -5.31 -14.66
C PHE A 31 -24.40 -4.92 -15.97
N ALA A 32 -25.14 -4.36 -16.93
CA ALA A 32 -24.60 -3.89 -18.21
C ALA A 32 -23.67 -2.65 -18.09
N ALA A 33 -23.58 -2.01 -16.93
CA ALA A 33 -22.76 -0.82 -16.71
C ALA A 33 -21.45 -1.07 -15.92
N GLY A 34 -21.14 -2.32 -15.55
CA GLY A 34 -19.91 -2.60 -14.81
C GLY A 34 -19.74 -4.06 -14.45
N GLY A 35 -19.17 -4.85 -15.38
CA GLY A 35 -18.61 -6.15 -15.00
C GLY A 35 -17.62 -6.02 -13.84
N PRO A 36 -17.37 -7.10 -13.07
CA PRO A 36 -16.44 -7.03 -11.95
C PRO A 36 -15.07 -6.50 -12.42
N LYS A 37 -14.66 -5.33 -11.90
CA LYS A 37 -13.31 -4.80 -12.11
C LYS A 37 -12.34 -5.92 -11.69
N GLY A 38 -11.40 -6.29 -12.56
CA GLY A 38 -10.39 -7.28 -12.24
C GLY A 38 -9.59 -6.89 -10.99
N LEU A 39 -8.92 -7.86 -10.36
CA LEU A 39 -8.09 -7.57 -9.19
C LEU A 39 -6.99 -6.56 -9.56
N THR A 40 -6.77 -5.60 -8.67
CA THR A 40 -5.72 -4.58 -8.80
C THR A 40 -4.45 -5.08 -8.13
N TYR A 41 -3.44 -5.41 -8.92
CA TYR A 41 -2.09 -5.72 -8.42
C TYR A 41 -1.18 -4.50 -8.60
N VAL A 42 -0.76 -3.91 -7.49
CA VAL A 42 0.06 -2.69 -7.44
C VAL A 42 1.46 -3.06 -6.97
N MET A 43 2.48 -2.59 -7.69
CA MET A 43 3.89 -2.72 -7.30
C MET A 43 4.54 -1.35 -7.26
N TYR A 44 5.07 -0.97 -6.09
CA TYR A 44 5.91 0.22 -5.94
C TYR A 44 7.29 -0.08 -6.51
N TYR A 45 7.75 0.79 -7.41
CA TYR A 45 9.05 0.73 -8.06
C TYR A 45 9.80 2.03 -7.74
N ASP A 46 10.73 1.95 -6.80
CA ASP A 46 11.49 3.09 -6.33
C ASP A 46 12.90 3.16 -6.95
N GLN A 47 13.50 4.35 -6.85
CA GLN A 47 14.83 4.64 -7.40
C GLN A 47 16.00 4.03 -6.61
N TYR A 48 15.75 3.52 -5.41
CA TYR A 48 16.76 3.01 -4.48
C TYR A 48 17.01 1.51 -4.67
N HIS A 49 16.00 0.75 -5.11
CA HIS A 49 16.04 -0.71 -5.25
C HIS A 49 15.89 -1.17 -6.73
N ASN A 50 16.72 -0.63 -7.63
CA ASN A 50 16.61 -0.84 -9.09
C ASN A 50 17.69 -1.76 -9.70
N LEU A 51 18.57 -2.35 -8.88
CA LEU A 51 19.72 -3.13 -9.36
C LEU A 51 19.44 -4.64 -9.52
N SER A 52 18.43 -5.18 -8.82
CA SER A 52 18.07 -6.61 -8.84
C SER A 52 16.57 -6.81 -9.07
N LEU A 53 16.05 -6.22 -10.14
CA LEU A 53 14.63 -6.29 -10.46
C LEU A 53 14.19 -7.69 -10.89
N PRO A 54 12.95 -8.09 -10.59
CA PRO A 54 12.41 -9.38 -11.00
C PRO A 54 12.42 -9.49 -12.54
N LEU A 55 12.55 -10.73 -13.03
CA LEU A 55 12.37 -11.00 -14.45
C LEU A 55 10.97 -10.54 -14.89
N PRO A 56 10.79 -9.95 -16.08
CA PRO A 56 9.47 -9.52 -16.58
C PRO A 56 8.40 -10.62 -16.51
N SER A 57 8.80 -11.88 -16.69
CA SER A 57 7.92 -13.05 -16.57
C SER A 57 7.32 -13.28 -15.18
N LEU A 58 7.90 -12.68 -14.13
CA LEU A 58 7.42 -12.79 -12.75
C LEU A 58 6.46 -11.66 -12.36
N VAL A 59 6.33 -10.63 -13.20
CA VAL A 59 5.52 -9.42 -12.93
C VAL A 59 4.45 -9.18 -14.00
N THR A 60 4.13 -10.20 -14.81
CA THR A 60 3.13 -10.09 -15.88
C THR A 60 1.72 -9.79 -15.37
N GLU A 61 1.43 -10.18 -14.13
CA GLU A 61 0.14 -9.94 -13.46
C GLU A 61 0.05 -8.54 -12.82
N VAL A 62 1.15 -7.79 -12.74
CA VAL A 62 1.13 -6.43 -12.20
C VAL A 62 0.30 -5.54 -13.11
N THR A 63 -0.76 -4.97 -12.54
CA THR A 63 -1.69 -4.08 -13.26
C THR A 63 -1.26 -2.62 -13.17
N HIS A 64 -0.61 -2.23 -12.07
CA HIS A 64 -0.14 -0.88 -11.80
C HIS A 64 1.30 -0.90 -11.29
N ALA A 65 2.20 -0.22 -11.98
CA ALA A 65 3.55 0.05 -11.53
C ALA A 65 3.61 1.49 -11.00
N VAL A 66 3.85 1.67 -9.71
CA VAL A 66 3.86 2.97 -9.04
C VAL A 66 5.31 3.44 -8.93
N VAL A 67 5.68 4.45 -9.72
CA VAL A 67 7.02 5.05 -9.74
C VAL A 67 7.17 5.96 -8.54
N ALA A 68 8.05 5.59 -7.61
CA ALA A 68 8.20 6.21 -6.31
C ALA A 68 9.60 6.85 -6.13
N PHE A 69 9.76 8.09 -5.64
CA PHE A 69 8.74 9.10 -5.29
C PHE A 69 9.07 10.44 -5.96
N ALA A 70 8.03 11.20 -6.28
CA ALA A 70 8.15 12.64 -6.44
C ALA A 70 8.03 13.34 -5.09
N THR A 71 8.92 14.29 -4.84
CA THR A 71 8.86 15.14 -3.65
C THR A 71 7.64 16.06 -3.71
N PRO A 72 6.75 16.09 -2.69
CA PRO A 72 5.49 16.85 -2.72
C PRO A 72 5.63 18.35 -2.97
N GLU A 73 6.74 18.96 -2.57
CA GLU A 73 7.06 20.37 -2.74
C GLU A 73 7.19 20.77 -4.22
N THR A 74 7.51 19.81 -5.08
CA THR A 74 7.58 19.99 -6.54
C THR A 74 6.29 20.61 -7.07
N PHE A 75 5.13 20.22 -6.52
CA PHE A 75 3.81 20.58 -7.02
C PHE A 75 3.28 21.89 -6.42
N LEU A 76 4.01 22.55 -5.53
CA LEU A 76 3.66 23.88 -5.02
C LEU A 76 4.05 25.00 -6.01
N ASP A 77 4.97 24.72 -6.93
CA ASP A 77 5.51 25.70 -7.86
C ASP A 77 5.54 25.13 -9.30
N ALA A 78 5.02 25.92 -10.25
CA ALA A 78 4.91 25.50 -11.64
C ALA A 78 6.28 25.38 -12.34
N THR A 79 7.28 26.14 -11.90
CA THR A 79 8.64 26.09 -12.48
C THR A 79 9.29 24.75 -12.16
N ASN A 80 9.29 24.36 -10.88
CA ASN A 80 9.76 23.04 -10.42
C ASN A 80 8.98 21.91 -11.10
N THR A 81 7.65 22.04 -11.15
CA THR A 81 6.77 21.07 -11.81
C THR A 81 7.12 20.88 -13.30
N SER A 82 7.45 21.96 -14.02
CA SER A 82 7.72 21.91 -15.46
C SER A 82 8.99 21.14 -15.83
N ILE A 83 9.99 21.13 -14.93
CA ILE A 83 11.29 20.49 -15.15
C ILE A 83 11.40 19.10 -14.50
N TRP A 84 10.45 18.73 -13.63
CA TRP A 84 10.49 17.44 -12.94
C TRP A 84 10.42 16.26 -13.92
N GLN A 85 11.20 15.21 -13.62
CA GLN A 85 11.29 13.96 -14.36
C GLN A 85 11.36 12.77 -13.38
N PRO A 86 10.77 11.60 -13.70
CA PRO A 86 11.00 10.39 -12.93
C PRO A 86 12.43 9.90 -13.11
N PHE A 87 12.90 9.07 -12.18
CA PHE A 87 14.23 8.43 -12.27
C PHE A 87 14.34 7.47 -13.47
N GLU A 88 13.21 6.99 -13.97
CA GLU A 88 13.14 6.16 -15.17
C GLU A 88 11.95 6.58 -16.05
N ALA A 89 12.17 6.67 -17.37
CA ALA A 89 11.14 7.03 -18.33
C ALA A 89 10.01 5.99 -18.37
N ILE A 90 8.77 6.45 -18.56
CA ILE A 90 7.56 5.62 -18.51
C ILE A 90 7.61 4.43 -19.47
N ASP A 91 8.10 4.62 -20.69
CA ASP A 91 8.23 3.53 -21.66
C ASP A 91 9.22 2.45 -21.21
N SER A 92 10.26 2.83 -20.46
CA SER A 92 11.20 1.87 -19.87
C SER A 92 10.53 1.08 -18.75
N VAL A 93 9.75 1.76 -17.89
CA VAL A 93 8.95 1.09 -16.84
C VAL A 93 7.97 0.08 -17.46
N LYS A 94 7.24 0.44 -18.52
CA LYS A 94 6.32 -0.48 -19.21
C LYS A 94 7.04 -1.73 -19.74
N ARG A 95 8.27 -1.60 -20.25
CA ARG A 95 9.08 -2.74 -20.70
C ARG A 95 9.52 -3.68 -19.57
N ARG A 96 9.64 -3.18 -18.33
CA ARG A 96 10.02 -4.00 -17.17
C ARG A 96 8.88 -4.87 -16.67
N PHE A 97 7.66 -4.34 -16.70
CA PHE A 97 6.47 -5.02 -16.15
C PHE A 97 5.68 -5.73 -17.24
N SER A 98 4.91 -4.96 -18.01
CA SER A 98 4.07 -5.43 -19.09
C SER A 98 3.71 -4.24 -19.97
N PRO A 99 3.59 -4.37 -21.31
CA PRO A 99 3.16 -3.28 -22.18
C PRO A 99 1.81 -2.66 -21.79
N ASN A 100 0.94 -3.42 -21.12
CA ASN A 100 -0.40 -2.99 -20.69
C ASN A 100 -0.44 -2.48 -19.25
N VAL A 101 0.70 -2.45 -18.54
CA VAL A 101 0.73 -1.93 -17.16
C VAL A 101 0.37 -0.45 -17.16
N LYS A 102 -0.44 -0.03 -16.18
CA LYS A 102 -0.63 1.38 -15.88
C LYS A 102 0.55 1.88 -15.07
N VAL A 103 1.17 2.97 -15.50
CA VAL A 103 2.29 3.57 -14.75
C VAL A 103 1.77 4.75 -13.95
N CYS A 104 1.84 4.65 -12.62
CA CYS A 104 1.39 5.69 -11.70
C CYS A 104 2.57 6.50 -11.17
N LEU A 105 2.34 7.78 -10.90
CA LEU A 105 3.27 8.63 -10.17
C LEU A 105 2.96 8.56 -8.67
N SER A 106 3.89 8.13 -7.84
CA SER A 106 3.77 8.29 -6.38
C SER A 106 4.33 9.65 -5.96
N ILE A 107 3.54 10.42 -5.22
CA ILE A 107 3.98 11.67 -4.59
C ILE A 107 4.07 11.41 -3.09
N GLY A 108 5.22 11.72 -2.47
CA GLY A 108 5.39 11.61 -1.02
C GLY A 108 6.38 10.55 -0.55
N GLY A 109 5.89 9.64 0.28
CA GLY A 109 6.67 8.68 1.05
C GLY A 109 7.14 9.21 2.40
N TRP A 110 7.59 8.30 3.27
CA TRP A 110 8.03 8.58 4.64
C TRP A 110 8.99 9.79 4.76
N GLY A 111 8.57 10.79 5.54
CA GLY A 111 9.35 12.00 5.83
C GLY A 111 9.12 13.16 4.85
N SER A 112 8.33 12.97 3.79
CA SER A 112 8.01 14.00 2.80
C SER A 112 6.71 14.76 3.15
N ASN A 113 6.64 15.41 4.32
CA ASN A 113 5.39 16.02 4.80
C ASN A 113 5.16 17.45 4.32
N ILE A 114 6.21 18.29 4.31
CA ILE A 114 6.07 19.76 4.20
C ILE A 114 5.31 20.17 2.93
N GLY A 115 5.56 19.51 1.79
CA GLY A 115 4.85 19.82 0.56
C GLY A 115 3.36 19.49 0.61
N PHE A 116 2.95 18.42 1.30
CA PHE A 116 1.54 18.11 1.52
C PHE A 116 0.89 19.03 2.55
N GLU A 117 1.57 19.32 3.66
CA GLU A 117 1.09 20.23 4.69
C GLU A 117 0.77 21.62 4.13
N LYS A 118 1.57 22.10 3.17
CA LYS A 118 1.27 23.32 2.41
C LYS A 118 0.21 23.10 1.35
N GLY A 119 0.31 22.02 0.57
CA GLY A 119 -0.58 21.71 -0.55
C GLY A 119 -2.04 21.51 -0.16
N VAL A 120 -2.29 20.97 1.05
CA VAL A 120 -3.62 20.72 1.59
C VAL A 120 -4.35 22.02 1.99
N LEU A 121 -3.64 23.14 2.16
CA LEU A 121 -4.28 24.40 2.52
C LEU A 121 -5.11 24.94 1.36
N PRO A 122 -6.33 25.49 1.60
CA PRO A 122 -7.22 25.95 0.53
C PRO A 122 -6.57 26.91 -0.49
N ALA A 123 -5.63 27.74 -0.03
CA ALA A 123 -4.89 28.67 -0.90
C ALA A 123 -4.00 27.96 -1.95
N ASN A 124 -3.58 26.71 -1.69
CA ASN A 124 -2.63 25.98 -2.52
C ASN A 124 -3.25 24.80 -3.27
N GLN A 125 -4.40 24.27 -2.84
CA GLN A 125 -5.00 23.05 -3.41
C GLN A 125 -5.18 23.14 -4.94
N GLY A 126 -5.64 24.28 -5.46
CA GLY A 126 -5.86 24.48 -6.89
C GLY A 126 -4.56 24.43 -7.71
N THR A 127 -3.53 25.13 -7.24
CA THR A 127 -2.19 25.11 -7.85
C THR A 127 -1.60 23.70 -7.81
N TYR A 128 -1.70 23.03 -6.65
CA TYR A 128 -1.19 21.68 -6.47
C TYR A 128 -1.85 20.69 -7.43
N ALA A 129 -3.18 20.67 -7.47
CA ALA A 129 -3.95 19.81 -8.36
C ALA A 129 -3.63 20.04 -9.85
N THR A 130 -3.52 21.31 -10.26
CA THR A 130 -3.15 21.68 -11.64
C THR A 130 -1.74 21.20 -11.99
N ASN A 131 -0.80 21.36 -11.07
CA ASN A 131 0.58 20.93 -11.27
C ASN A 131 0.72 19.41 -11.37
N VAL A 132 0.00 18.65 -10.51
CA VAL A 132 -0.07 17.19 -10.61
C VAL A 132 -0.60 16.77 -11.98
N ALA A 133 -1.73 17.35 -12.42
CA ALA A 133 -2.30 17.05 -13.73
C ALA A 133 -1.34 17.36 -14.88
N SER A 134 -0.59 18.48 -14.79
CA SER A 134 0.38 18.87 -15.81
C SER A 134 1.52 17.86 -15.97
N VAL A 135 2.03 17.28 -14.87
CA VAL A 135 3.08 16.24 -14.91
C VAL A 135 2.53 14.97 -15.51
N LEU A 136 1.33 14.55 -15.08
CA LEU A 136 0.68 13.35 -15.60
C LEU A 136 0.45 13.45 -17.12
N GLN A 137 0.04 14.61 -17.61
CA GLN A 137 -0.15 14.85 -19.04
C GLN A 137 1.19 14.90 -19.79
N ARG A 138 2.14 15.71 -19.31
CA ARG A 138 3.44 15.94 -19.97
C ARG A 138 4.28 14.67 -20.09
N LEU A 139 4.24 13.82 -19.07
CA LEU A 139 5.05 12.61 -18.98
C LEU A 139 4.26 11.33 -19.26
N ASN A 140 2.97 11.46 -19.60
CA ASN A 140 2.10 10.34 -19.97
C ASN A 140 1.96 9.27 -18.87
N PHE A 141 1.86 9.69 -17.60
CA PHE A 141 1.47 8.80 -16.50
C PHE A 141 -0.02 8.45 -16.61
N ASP A 142 -0.37 7.22 -16.27
CA ASP A 142 -1.75 6.71 -16.32
C ASP A 142 -2.55 7.07 -15.06
N CYS A 143 -1.86 7.33 -13.95
CA CYS A 143 -2.42 7.51 -12.61
C CYS A 143 -1.49 8.30 -11.68
N VAL A 144 -2.01 8.73 -10.54
CA VAL A 144 -1.25 9.31 -9.43
C VAL A 144 -1.63 8.60 -8.12
N ASP A 145 -0.64 8.37 -7.27
CA ASP A 145 -0.76 7.86 -5.91
C ASP A 145 -0.30 8.95 -4.93
N ILE A 146 -1.13 9.26 -3.94
CA ILE A 146 -0.80 10.21 -2.88
C ILE A 146 -0.39 9.41 -1.64
N ASP A 147 0.91 9.47 -1.32
CA ASP A 147 1.52 8.76 -0.21
C ASP A 147 1.97 9.75 0.88
N TRP A 148 0.99 10.32 1.58
CA TRP A 148 1.23 11.24 2.70
C TRP A 148 1.23 10.46 4.01
N GLU A 149 2.38 10.47 4.71
CA GLU A 149 2.62 9.71 5.94
C GLU A 149 2.84 10.59 7.18
N TYR A 150 1.81 11.01 7.93
CA TYR A 150 0.37 10.89 7.64
C TYR A 150 -0.34 12.21 7.91
N PRO A 151 -1.44 12.52 7.18
CA PRO A 151 -2.29 13.64 7.53
C PRO A 151 -2.82 13.45 8.95
N GLY A 152 -2.73 14.50 9.77
CA GLY A 152 -3.13 14.46 11.17
C GLY A 152 -2.06 13.97 12.15
N GLY A 153 -0.85 13.64 11.68
CA GLY A 153 0.30 13.28 12.51
C GLY A 153 0.69 11.80 12.44
N GLY A 154 1.62 11.38 13.29
CA GLY A 154 2.16 9.99 13.28
C GLY A 154 3.27 9.75 12.24
N GLY A 155 3.61 10.76 11.43
CA GLY A 155 4.71 10.74 10.46
C GLY A 155 6.11 10.76 11.07
N ALA A 156 7.12 10.89 10.21
CA ALA A 156 8.54 10.86 10.60
C ALA A 156 8.92 11.96 11.61
N ASP A 157 8.28 13.13 11.48
CA ASP A 157 8.53 14.40 12.18
C ASP A 157 7.53 14.69 13.30
N TYR A 158 6.72 13.71 13.72
CA TYR A 158 5.64 13.90 14.70
C TYR A 158 6.04 14.53 16.05
N LYS A 159 7.35 14.54 16.37
CA LYS A 159 7.95 15.16 17.58
C LYS A 159 8.62 16.51 17.32
N LEU A 160 8.71 16.98 16.08
CA LEU A 160 9.41 18.21 15.71
C LEU A 160 8.55 19.47 15.84
N GLY A 161 7.22 19.35 15.76
CA GLY A 161 6.28 20.45 16.03
C GLY A 161 6.39 21.63 15.06
N ASN A 162 6.90 21.41 13.84
CA ASN A 162 7.19 22.43 12.84
C ASN A 162 6.38 22.26 11.54
N ALA A 163 5.20 21.63 11.63
CA ALA A 163 4.31 21.40 10.49
C ALA A 163 3.82 22.72 9.88
N ALA A 164 3.68 22.75 8.56
CA ALA A 164 3.19 23.92 7.82
C ALA A 164 1.66 24.11 7.87
N SER A 165 0.94 23.15 8.44
CA SER A 165 -0.50 23.21 8.76
C SER A 165 -0.79 22.36 9.99
N THR A 166 -1.86 22.67 10.74
CA THR A 166 -2.19 21.91 11.96
C THR A 166 -2.81 20.55 11.63
N PRO A 167 -2.72 19.54 12.52
CA PRO A 167 -3.41 18.27 12.33
C PRO A 167 -4.90 18.42 11.98
N GLU A 168 -5.61 19.35 12.61
CA GLU A 168 -7.02 19.62 12.36
C GLU A 168 -7.26 20.14 10.93
N GLU A 169 -6.40 21.04 10.44
CA GLU A 169 -6.46 21.53 9.07
C GLU A 169 -6.18 20.42 8.06
N GLN A 170 -5.18 19.59 8.33
CA GLN A 170 -4.83 18.45 7.48
C GLN A 170 -6.01 17.47 7.38
N ILE A 171 -6.57 17.04 8.51
CA ILE A 171 -7.72 16.12 8.57
C ILE A 171 -8.94 16.71 7.84
N LYS A 172 -9.24 17.99 8.10
CA LYS A 172 -10.40 18.68 7.52
C LYS A 172 -10.28 18.83 6.00
N ASN A 173 -9.11 19.20 5.51
CA ASN A 173 -8.91 19.63 4.12
C ASN A 173 -8.46 18.48 3.20
N TYR A 174 -7.99 17.35 3.74
CA TYR A 174 -7.52 16.22 2.93
C TYR A 174 -8.57 15.68 1.94
N PRO A 175 -9.86 15.52 2.29
CA PRO A 175 -10.87 15.10 1.31
C PRO A 175 -11.01 16.07 0.13
N SER A 176 -11.05 17.38 0.36
CA SER A 176 -11.16 18.37 -0.72
C SER A 176 -9.89 18.48 -1.56
N PHE A 177 -8.73 18.24 -0.94
CA PHE A 177 -7.45 18.14 -1.63
C PHE A 177 -7.45 16.98 -2.64
N LEU A 178 -7.89 15.78 -2.22
CA LEU A 178 -8.02 14.63 -3.13
C LEU A 178 -9.08 14.85 -4.21
N GLU A 179 -10.21 15.48 -3.86
CA GLU A 179 -11.23 15.88 -4.83
C GLU A 179 -10.66 16.82 -5.91
N GLY A 180 -9.89 17.83 -5.49
CA GLY A 180 -9.24 18.78 -6.39
C GLY A 180 -8.30 18.08 -7.37
N ILE A 181 -7.45 17.18 -6.86
CA ILE A 181 -6.55 16.37 -7.70
C ILE A 181 -7.36 15.51 -8.67
N LYS A 182 -8.36 14.75 -8.18
CA LYS A 182 -9.17 13.87 -9.03
C LYS A 182 -9.85 14.63 -10.17
N LYS A 183 -10.38 15.82 -9.90
CA LYS A 183 -10.98 16.69 -10.93
C LYS A 183 -9.94 17.16 -11.95
N ALA A 184 -8.76 17.58 -11.49
CA ALA A 184 -7.73 18.12 -12.37
C ALA A 184 -7.11 17.05 -13.30
N ILE A 185 -6.94 15.81 -12.83
CA ILE A 185 -6.37 14.71 -13.63
C ILE A 185 -7.36 14.09 -14.63
N GLY A 186 -8.65 14.48 -14.56
CA GLY A 186 -9.70 14.00 -15.45
C GLY A 186 -9.97 12.50 -15.33
N GLY A 187 -9.90 11.79 -16.46
CA GLY A 187 -10.18 10.35 -16.52
C GLY A 187 -9.08 9.44 -15.96
N LYS A 188 -7.97 9.98 -15.46
CA LYS A 188 -6.87 9.21 -14.87
C LYS A 188 -7.24 8.71 -13.47
N GLU A 189 -6.57 7.66 -13.02
CA GLU A 189 -6.85 7.08 -11.70
C GLU A 189 -6.07 7.82 -10.58
N LEU A 190 -6.71 7.94 -9.42
CA LEU A 190 -6.13 8.46 -8.19
C LEU A 190 -6.16 7.35 -7.14
N SER A 191 -5.00 7.05 -6.55
CA SER A 191 -4.91 6.21 -5.36
C SER A 191 -4.29 6.94 -4.19
N VAL A 192 -4.44 6.35 -3.01
CA VAL A 192 -3.80 6.81 -1.77
C VAL A 192 -3.17 5.63 -1.07
N ALA A 193 -1.97 5.82 -0.52
CA ALA A 193 -1.38 4.90 0.44
C ALA A 193 -1.77 5.35 1.87
N VAL A 194 -2.20 4.40 2.70
CA VAL A 194 -2.81 4.70 4.00
C VAL A 194 -2.26 3.79 5.10
N PRO A 195 -2.17 4.25 6.36
CA PRO A 195 -1.50 3.52 7.45
C PRO A 195 -2.16 2.18 7.76
N GLY A 196 -1.36 1.20 8.18
CA GLY A 196 -1.86 -0.08 8.69
C GLY A 196 -2.24 -0.07 10.17
N LEU A 197 -1.73 0.88 10.95
CA LEU A 197 -1.94 0.94 12.40
C LEU A 197 -3.02 1.94 12.77
N ASP A 198 -4.00 1.51 13.59
CA ASP A 198 -5.07 2.38 14.10
C ASP A 198 -4.54 3.68 14.73
N ALA A 199 -3.38 3.63 15.39
CA ALA A 199 -2.77 4.79 16.03
C ALA A 199 -2.34 5.89 15.04
N ASP A 200 -2.09 5.53 13.79
CA ASP A 200 -1.69 6.45 12.72
C ASP A 200 -2.89 6.83 11.82
N MET A 201 -4.09 6.28 12.06
CA MET A 201 -5.31 6.52 11.28
C MET A 201 -6.04 7.83 11.64
N GLY A 202 -5.37 8.83 12.22
CA GLY A 202 -6.01 10.06 12.74
C GLY A 202 -6.88 10.80 11.73
N ALA A 203 -6.45 10.88 10.46
CA ALA A 203 -7.22 11.48 9.37
C ALA A 203 -8.24 10.56 8.71
N PHE A 204 -8.31 9.28 9.08
CA PHE A 204 -9.12 8.26 8.42
C PHE A 204 -10.33 7.84 9.28
N THR A 205 -11.00 8.82 9.87
CA THR A 205 -12.29 8.66 10.57
C THR A 205 -13.41 8.17 9.63
N PRO A 206 -14.56 7.72 10.14
CA PRO A 206 -15.71 7.40 9.29
C PRO A 206 -16.14 8.55 8.36
N ALA A 207 -16.19 9.78 8.87
CA ALA A 207 -16.61 10.94 8.09
C ALA A 207 -15.63 11.25 6.94
N THR A 208 -14.33 11.23 7.23
CA THR A 208 -13.30 11.50 6.21
C THR A 208 -13.17 10.35 5.22
N CYS A 209 -13.22 9.09 5.65
CA CYS A 209 -13.23 7.94 4.73
C CYS A 209 -14.40 7.99 3.75
N GLN A 210 -15.62 8.28 4.23
CA GLN A 210 -16.80 8.45 3.38
C GLN A 210 -16.65 9.63 2.40
N ALA A 211 -15.99 10.72 2.81
CA ALA A 211 -15.72 11.86 1.95
C ALA A 211 -14.63 11.58 0.90
N ILE A 212 -13.65 10.72 1.20
CA ILE A 212 -12.54 10.38 0.30
C ILE A 212 -12.95 9.30 -0.71
N ALA A 213 -13.76 8.32 -0.29
CA ALA A 213 -14.11 7.15 -1.09
C ALA A 213 -14.61 7.44 -2.52
N PRO A 214 -15.37 8.53 -2.81
CA PRO A 214 -15.78 8.85 -4.17
C PRO A 214 -14.64 9.30 -5.10
N PHE A 215 -13.55 9.84 -4.56
CA PHE A 215 -12.49 10.49 -5.34
C PHE A 215 -11.29 9.59 -5.63
N VAL A 216 -11.14 8.51 -4.87
CA VAL A 216 -10.08 7.52 -5.07
C VAL A 216 -10.59 6.32 -5.84
N ASP A 217 -9.81 5.83 -6.80
CA ASP A 217 -10.10 4.63 -7.58
C ASP A 217 -9.76 3.36 -6.79
N PHE A 218 -8.70 3.41 -5.99
CA PHE A 218 -8.31 2.38 -5.02
C PHE A 218 -7.44 2.97 -3.90
N VAL A 219 -7.32 2.24 -2.81
CA VAL A 219 -6.62 2.61 -1.58
C VAL A 219 -5.63 1.50 -1.26
N ASN A 220 -4.35 1.83 -1.19
CA ASN A 220 -3.27 0.91 -0.85
C ASN A 220 -3.07 0.92 0.67
N VAL A 221 -3.60 -0.08 1.38
CA VAL A 221 -3.43 -0.17 2.83
C VAL A 221 -2.04 -0.72 3.10
N MET A 222 -1.20 0.08 3.78
CA MET A 222 0.12 -0.30 4.22
C MET A 222 0.03 -1.24 5.44
N SER A 223 -0.54 -2.42 5.22
CA SER A 223 -0.77 -3.47 6.23
C SER A 223 0.51 -4.22 6.61
N TYR A 224 1.60 -3.47 6.66
CA TYR A 224 2.95 -3.81 7.05
C TYR A 224 3.47 -2.72 8.01
N ASP A 225 4.67 -2.88 8.55
CA ASP A 225 5.21 -1.98 9.58
C ASP A 225 4.34 -1.85 10.83
N LEU A 226 3.50 -2.87 11.06
CA LEU A 226 2.65 -3.00 12.23
C LEU A 226 3.48 -3.21 13.51
N MET A 227 4.72 -3.68 13.36
CA MET A 227 5.81 -3.49 14.32
C MET A 227 6.72 -2.41 13.78
N ASN A 228 7.02 -1.41 14.59
CA ASN A 228 7.87 -0.30 14.22
C ASN A 228 8.66 0.23 15.43
N ARG A 229 9.36 1.34 15.23
CA ARG A 229 10.20 1.99 16.24
C ARG A 229 9.46 2.43 17.52
N ARG A 230 8.12 2.43 17.51
CA ARG A 230 7.25 2.77 18.64
C ARG A 230 6.70 1.54 19.38
N SER A 231 7.08 0.33 18.96
CA SER A 231 6.67 -0.93 19.59
C SER A 231 7.56 -1.26 20.80
N ASN A 232 6.95 -1.86 21.84
CA ASN A 232 7.65 -2.22 23.09
C ASN A 232 7.94 -3.72 23.22
N THR A 233 7.41 -4.54 22.32
CA THR A 233 7.63 -5.99 22.29
C THR A 233 7.83 -6.48 20.87
N THR A 234 8.55 -7.60 20.69
CA THR A 234 8.66 -8.28 19.40
C THR A 234 7.31 -8.77 18.90
N GLN A 235 7.02 -8.55 17.62
CA GLN A 235 5.81 -9.03 16.95
C GLN A 235 6.05 -9.09 15.42
N HIS A 236 5.14 -9.68 14.68
CA HIS A 236 5.21 -9.64 13.22
C HIS A 236 4.87 -8.24 12.70
N HIS A 237 5.73 -7.63 11.87
CA HIS A 237 5.40 -6.34 11.25
C HIS A 237 4.33 -6.44 10.14
N ALA A 238 3.99 -7.64 9.69
CA ALA A 238 2.93 -7.91 8.71
C ALA A 238 2.22 -9.24 9.03
N SER A 239 1.70 -9.38 10.25
CA SER A 239 0.90 -10.56 10.61
C SER A 239 -0.44 -10.58 9.87
N VAL A 240 -0.94 -11.77 9.54
CA VAL A 240 -2.29 -11.95 8.97
C VAL A 240 -3.36 -11.28 9.85
N THR A 241 -3.28 -11.47 11.17
CA THR A 241 -4.20 -10.86 12.14
C THR A 241 -4.13 -9.33 12.12
N GLY A 242 -2.91 -8.78 12.12
CA GLY A 242 -2.71 -7.33 12.07
C GLY A 242 -3.21 -6.74 10.75
N SER A 243 -2.84 -7.34 9.63
CA SER A 243 -3.28 -6.89 8.30
C SER A 243 -4.80 -6.98 8.15
N LYS A 244 -5.43 -8.05 8.64
CA LYS A 244 -6.90 -8.18 8.67
C LYS A 244 -7.54 -7.03 9.46
N LYS A 245 -6.99 -6.69 10.63
CA LYS A 245 -7.48 -5.59 11.46
C LYS A 245 -7.41 -4.25 10.72
N SER A 246 -6.29 -3.98 10.03
CA SER A 246 -6.14 -2.77 9.21
C SER A 246 -7.24 -2.68 8.14
N MET A 247 -7.48 -3.77 7.41
CA MET A 247 -8.51 -3.80 6.36
C MET A 247 -9.92 -3.59 6.93
N GLU A 248 -10.25 -4.28 8.03
CA GLU A 248 -11.55 -4.16 8.70
C GLU A 248 -11.80 -2.74 9.23
N ALA A 249 -10.76 -2.02 9.68
CA ALA A 249 -10.88 -0.63 10.12
C ALA A 249 -11.35 0.30 8.98
N TYR A 250 -10.74 0.21 7.79
CA TYR A 250 -11.15 1.03 6.64
C TYR A 250 -12.54 0.66 6.12
N ILE A 251 -12.89 -0.64 6.09
CA ILE A 251 -14.23 -1.09 5.72
C ILE A 251 -15.26 -0.51 6.69
N LYS A 252 -15.00 -0.61 8.00
CA LYS A 252 -15.86 -0.05 9.05
C LYS A 252 -16.02 1.46 8.94
N ASN A 253 -14.96 2.16 8.53
CA ASN A 253 -14.98 3.61 8.35
C ASN A 253 -15.63 4.03 7.01
N GLY A 254 -16.04 3.08 6.15
CA GLY A 254 -16.86 3.35 4.98
C GLY A 254 -16.12 3.37 3.65
N ILE A 255 -14.86 2.92 3.60
CA ILE A 255 -14.22 2.62 2.32
C ILE A 255 -14.80 1.30 1.78
N PRO A 256 -15.33 1.26 0.54
CA PRO A 256 -15.79 0.01 -0.04
C PRO A 256 -14.68 -1.02 -0.13
N ALA A 257 -14.93 -2.26 0.29
CA ALA A 257 -13.92 -3.33 0.26
C ALA A 257 -13.29 -3.54 -1.12
N ALA A 258 -14.08 -3.36 -2.20
CA ALA A 258 -13.61 -3.47 -3.58
C ALA A 258 -12.59 -2.40 -4.01
N LYS A 259 -12.40 -1.34 -3.21
CA LYS A 259 -11.38 -0.31 -3.43
C LYS A 259 -10.12 -0.54 -2.60
N LEU A 260 -10.10 -1.47 -1.66
CA LEU A 260 -8.96 -1.68 -0.76
C LEU A 260 -8.00 -2.73 -1.32
N ASN A 261 -6.73 -2.36 -1.44
CA ASN A 261 -5.64 -3.28 -1.72
C ASN A 261 -4.92 -3.65 -0.41
N LEU A 262 -4.67 -4.95 -0.24
CA LEU A 262 -3.87 -5.48 0.87
C LEU A 262 -2.38 -5.30 0.56
N GLY A 263 -1.64 -4.68 1.48
CA GLY A 263 -0.20 -4.43 1.33
C GLY A 263 0.65 -5.63 1.73
N PHE A 264 1.68 -5.92 0.92
CA PHE A 264 2.67 -6.96 1.18
C PHE A 264 4.08 -6.35 1.22
N PRO A 265 4.83 -6.49 2.32
CA PRO A 265 6.20 -5.98 2.38
C PRO A 265 7.15 -6.96 1.69
N PHE A 266 7.95 -6.46 0.74
CA PHE A 266 9.07 -7.21 0.14
C PHE A 266 10.38 -6.97 0.90
N TYR A 267 10.26 -6.88 2.22
CA TYR A 267 11.35 -6.70 3.16
C TYR A 267 10.94 -7.29 4.51
N ALA A 268 11.94 -7.57 5.34
CA ALA A 268 11.76 -7.91 6.75
C ALA A 268 12.24 -6.74 7.62
N LYS A 269 11.66 -6.63 8.83
CA LYS A 269 12.18 -5.73 9.87
C LYS A 269 12.98 -6.47 10.93
N TRP A 270 14.05 -5.83 11.40
CA TRP A 270 14.84 -6.30 12.53
C TRP A 270 14.81 -5.28 13.66
N PHE A 271 14.95 -5.77 14.89
CA PHE A 271 14.82 -4.98 16.11
C PHE A 271 15.79 -5.50 17.17
N THR A 272 16.46 -4.61 17.89
CA THR A 272 17.33 -5.00 19.00
C THR A 272 16.50 -5.27 20.26
N LEU A 273 16.71 -6.43 20.88
CA LEU A 273 16.11 -6.75 22.17
C LEU A 273 16.61 -5.82 23.28
N GLN A 274 15.79 -5.60 24.30
CA GLN A 274 16.24 -4.91 25.49
C GLN A 274 17.40 -5.70 26.14
N ALA A 275 18.42 -4.99 26.65
CA ALA A 275 19.57 -5.61 27.29
C ALA A 275 19.13 -6.53 28.44
N GLY A 276 19.64 -7.77 28.44
CA GLY A 276 19.28 -8.80 29.43
C GLY A 276 18.02 -9.61 29.11
N THR A 277 17.25 -9.27 28.07
CA THR A 277 16.08 -10.05 27.66
C THR A 277 16.51 -11.39 27.06
N LYS A 278 16.07 -12.50 27.68
CA LYS A 278 16.16 -13.84 27.09
C LYS A 278 14.85 -14.15 26.39
N CYS A 279 14.88 -14.22 25.08
CA CYS A 279 13.70 -14.43 24.26
C CYS A 279 13.49 -15.92 23.98
N ILE A 280 12.53 -16.55 24.66
CA ILE A 280 12.21 -17.98 24.49
C ILE A 280 11.26 -18.18 23.30
N ASN A 281 10.32 -17.25 23.10
CA ASN A 281 9.40 -17.21 21.97
C ASN A 281 9.72 -15.99 21.10
N PRO A 282 9.67 -16.09 19.77
CA PRO A 282 10.04 -14.98 18.89
C PRO A 282 9.15 -13.73 19.04
N ILE A 283 7.94 -13.88 19.61
CA ILE A 283 6.96 -12.82 19.83
C ILE A 283 6.81 -12.56 21.34
N GLY A 284 6.60 -11.29 21.70
CA GLY A 284 6.31 -10.84 23.06
C GLY A 284 7.54 -10.48 23.90
N CYS A 285 8.74 -10.51 23.33
CA CYS A 285 9.96 -10.16 24.03
C CYS A 285 10.16 -8.65 24.11
N ALA A 286 10.56 -8.13 25.26
CA ALA A 286 10.84 -6.71 25.43
C ALA A 286 11.98 -6.24 24.51
N VAL A 287 11.75 -5.10 23.85
CA VAL A 287 12.70 -4.49 22.92
C VAL A 287 13.27 -3.18 23.47
N GLY A 288 14.41 -2.75 22.92
CA GLY A 288 15.03 -1.49 23.30
C GLY A 288 14.26 -0.26 22.79
N SER A 289 14.74 0.93 23.15
CA SER A 289 14.27 2.17 22.51
C SER A 289 14.87 2.28 21.11
N PHE A 290 14.04 2.70 20.14
CA PHE A 290 14.41 2.82 18.72
C PHE A 290 14.34 4.26 18.20
N GLU A 291 14.00 5.20 19.08
CA GLU A 291 13.90 6.62 18.74
C GLU A 291 14.80 7.44 19.65
N ASN A 292 15.45 8.46 19.07
CA ASN A 292 16.01 9.57 19.82
C ASN A 292 14.88 10.43 20.43
N ALA A 293 15.24 11.37 21.31
CA ALA A 293 14.26 12.27 21.94
C ALA A 293 13.41 13.06 20.93
N ASN A 294 13.99 13.40 19.78
CA ASN A 294 13.32 14.10 18.67
C ASN A 294 12.51 13.17 17.74
N GLY A 295 12.43 11.86 18.03
CA GLY A 295 11.72 10.88 17.21
C GLY A 295 12.51 10.30 16.04
N SER A 296 13.74 10.75 15.79
CA SER A 296 14.59 10.15 14.74
C SER A 296 15.04 8.74 15.10
N ASP A 297 15.32 7.91 14.09
CA ASP A 297 15.87 6.57 14.28
C ASP A 297 17.24 6.63 14.99
N ASN A 298 17.44 5.77 15.98
CA ASN A 298 18.71 5.66 16.71
C ASN A 298 19.60 4.50 16.23
N GLY A 299 19.20 3.80 15.16
CA GLY A 299 19.96 2.70 14.55
C GLY A 299 19.81 1.36 15.26
N MET A 300 18.88 1.22 16.20
CA MET A 300 18.64 -0.02 16.96
C MET A 300 17.52 -0.88 16.37
N SER A 301 16.95 -0.47 15.25
CA SER A 301 16.03 -1.22 14.40
C SER A 301 16.32 -0.94 12.92
N GLY A 302 15.76 -1.75 12.01
CA GLY A 302 15.93 -1.48 10.59
C GLY A 302 15.24 -2.48 9.68
N VAL A 303 15.64 -2.48 8.42
CA VAL A 303 15.04 -3.27 7.34
C VAL A 303 16.09 -4.13 6.63
N PHE A 304 15.67 -5.29 6.14
CA PHE A 304 16.37 -6.10 5.15
C PHE A 304 15.44 -6.33 3.96
N THR A 305 15.82 -5.82 2.79
CA THR A 305 15.08 -6.09 1.54
C THR A 305 15.36 -7.51 1.07
N PHE A 306 14.43 -8.09 0.31
CA PHE A 306 14.62 -9.41 -0.29
C PHE A 306 15.45 -9.39 -1.59
N GLU A 307 16.32 -8.40 -1.73
CA GLU A 307 17.28 -8.36 -2.84
C GLU A 307 18.34 -9.45 -2.70
N ASN A 308 18.80 -9.97 -3.84
CA ASN A 308 19.69 -11.13 -3.88
C ASN A 308 20.98 -10.98 -3.06
N PHE A 309 21.49 -9.75 -2.89
CA PHE A 309 22.70 -9.50 -2.09
C PHE A 309 22.46 -9.60 -0.57
N ASN A 310 21.21 -9.46 -0.11
CA ASN A 310 20.82 -9.65 1.29
C ASN A 310 20.50 -11.11 1.61
N LEU A 311 20.32 -11.94 0.59
CA LEU A 311 19.94 -13.34 0.74
C LEU A 311 21.14 -14.27 0.51
N LYS A 312 21.24 -15.34 1.32
CA LYS A 312 22.14 -16.44 1.00
C LYS A 312 21.64 -17.13 -0.27
N LYS A 313 22.57 -17.61 -1.10
CA LYS A 313 22.23 -18.44 -2.26
C LYS A 313 21.36 -19.61 -1.79
N PRO A 314 20.19 -19.86 -2.43
CA PRO A 314 19.34 -20.97 -2.04
C PRO A 314 20.10 -22.30 -2.19
N PRO A 315 19.90 -23.25 -1.27
CA PRO A 315 20.42 -24.60 -1.38
C PRO A 315 20.03 -25.23 -2.72
N SER A 316 20.92 -26.02 -3.31
CA SER A 316 20.66 -26.69 -4.60
C SER A 316 19.57 -27.75 -4.53
N ALA A 317 19.28 -28.26 -3.34
CA ALA A 317 18.20 -29.21 -3.07
C ALA A 317 17.48 -28.82 -1.78
N MET A 318 16.18 -28.58 -1.88
CA MET A 318 15.30 -28.39 -0.72
C MET A 318 14.29 -29.53 -0.70
N ALA A 319 14.13 -30.18 0.46
CA ALA A 319 13.13 -31.22 0.63
C ALA A 319 11.72 -30.59 0.75
N ALA A 320 10.70 -31.26 0.21
CA ALA A 320 9.34 -30.83 0.45
C ALA A 320 8.99 -31.02 1.93
N SER A 321 8.42 -29.99 2.53
CA SER A 321 7.92 -30.02 3.90
C SER A 321 6.79 -31.02 4.05
N VAL A 322 6.81 -31.80 5.13
CA VAL A 322 5.75 -32.74 5.49
C VAL A 322 4.86 -32.24 6.62
N ASP A 323 5.31 -31.20 7.34
CA ASP A 323 4.64 -30.63 8.52
C ASP A 323 4.24 -29.16 8.31
N GLY A 324 4.37 -28.65 7.07
CA GLY A 324 3.99 -27.29 6.71
C GLY A 324 5.03 -26.23 7.10
N LYS A 325 6.20 -26.60 7.64
CA LYS A 325 7.30 -25.66 7.89
C LYS A 325 8.17 -25.45 6.66
N CYS A 326 8.68 -24.23 6.44
CA CYS A 326 9.62 -23.92 5.36
C CYS A 326 10.85 -23.17 5.86
N GLY A 327 11.90 -23.13 5.05
CA GLY A 327 13.18 -22.51 5.38
C GLY A 327 14.12 -23.50 6.08
N ILE A 328 15.03 -22.98 6.88
CA ILE A 328 16.01 -23.79 7.64
C ILE A 328 15.35 -24.24 8.94
N VAL A 329 14.99 -25.52 9.02
CA VAL A 329 14.36 -26.15 10.20
C VAL A 329 15.23 -27.31 10.65
N ASP A 330 15.74 -27.23 11.89
CA ASP A 330 16.62 -28.25 12.48
C ASP A 330 17.82 -28.62 11.58
N GLY A 331 18.38 -27.61 10.90
CA GLY A 331 19.52 -27.77 9.98
C GLY A 331 19.16 -28.36 8.61
N LYS A 332 17.87 -28.49 8.28
CA LYS A 332 17.38 -28.95 6.97
C LYS A 332 16.74 -27.81 6.20
N ASP A 333 17.02 -27.75 4.91
CA ASP A 333 16.39 -26.80 4.00
C ASP A 333 15.06 -27.36 3.46
N LEU A 334 13.95 -26.78 3.89
CA LEU A 334 12.60 -27.20 3.53
C LEU A 334 11.91 -26.19 2.63
N LYS A 335 11.22 -26.68 1.60
CA LYS A 335 10.31 -25.90 0.74
C LYS A 335 8.88 -26.41 0.87
N CYS A 336 7.92 -25.61 0.45
CA CYS A 336 6.53 -26.07 0.40
C CYS A 336 6.32 -27.10 -0.69
N PRO A 337 5.48 -28.11 -0.43
CA PRO A 337 4.90 -28.91 -1.50
C PRO A 337 4.28 -27.99 -2.56
N GLU A 338 4.39 -28.40 -3.82
CA GLU A 338 3.85 -27.65 -4.93
C GLU A 338 2.34 -27.39 -4.75
N GLY A 339 1.90 -26.15 -4.97
CA GLY A 339 0.51 -25.74 -4.78
C GLY A 339 0.09 -25.56 -3.31
N THR A 340 1.01 -25.58 -2.35
CA THR A 340 0.73 -25.33 -0.92
C THR A 340 1.51 -24.12 -0.40
N CYS A 341 0.99 -23.50 0.66
CA CYS A 341 1.72 -22.50 1.45
C CYS A 341 2.15 -23.13 2.77
N CYS A 342 3.43 -23.00 3.09
CA CYS A 342 3.97 -23.31 4.39
C CYS A 342 3.75 -22.13 5.32
N SER A 343 3.44 -22.43 6.57
CA SER A 343 3.58 -21.49 7.65
C SER A 343 4.32 -22.21 8.76
N SER A 344 5.31 -21.57 9.37
CA SER A 344 6.05 -22.13 10.51
C SER A 344 5.15 -22.51 11.70
N SER A 345 3.87 -22.10 11.66
CA SER A 345 2.86 -22.35 12.67
C SER A 345 1.49 -21.93 12.14
N MET A 346 0.41 -22.64 12.45
CA MET A 346 -0.97 -22.19 12.25
C MET A 346 -1.29 -20.92 13.06
N TYR A 347 -0.72 -19.77 12.69
CA TYR A 347 -1.02 -18.45 13.26
C TYR A 347 -1.21 -17.42 12.15
#